data_AF-A0A5R9GUA2-F1
#
_entry.id   AF-A0A5R9GUA2-F1
#
_cell.length_a   1.000
_cell.length_b   1.000
_cell.length_c   1.000
_cell.angle_alpha   90.00
_cell.angle_beta   90.00
_cell.angle_gamma   90.00
#
_symmetry.space_group_name_H-M   'P 1'
#
loop_
_entity.id
_entity.type
_entity.pdbx_description
1 polymer ?
#
loop_
_entity_poly.entity_id
_entity_poly.type
_entity_poly.pdbx_seq_one_letter_code
_entity_poly.pdbx_strand_id
1 'polypeptide(L)'
;MTKQHHDQPPEMSSVEHQWGEQPDDHFGYASEDERRAKRGLEDWEMVEQMSEHESNLSAWLRTAVGATMVGIVVFIMLAYGVYYFLMHFGSHFFNR
;
A
#
# COMPACT_ATOMS: atom_id res chain seq x y z
N MET A 1 -40.81 55.93 -24.26
CA MET A 1 -40.27 55.52 -22.94
C MET A 1 -40.40 54.01 -22.83
N THR A 2 -39.33 53.30 -23.15
CA THR A 2 -39.23 51.83 -23.15
C THR A 2 -38.86 51.35 -21.74
N LYS A 3 -39.66 50.44 -21.18
CA LYS A 3 -39.43 49.83 -19.86
C LYS A 3 -38.28 48.83 -19.98
N GLN A 4 -37.23 49.01 -19.20
CA GLN A 4 -36.11 48.06 -19.14
C GLN A 4 -36.54 46.82 -18.36
N HIS A 5 -36.31 45.66 -18.97
CA HIS A 5 -36.42 44.34 -18.35
C HIS A 5 -35.18 44.15 -17.47
N HIS A 6 -35.39 43.95 -16.17
CA HIS A 6 -34.31 43.73 -15.21
C HIS A 6 -33.95 42.25 -15.28
N ASP A 7 -32.91 41.91 -16.05
CA ASP A 7 -32.36 40.56 -16.12
C ASP A 7 -31.58 40.30 -14.83
N GLN A 8 -32.26 39.72 -13.84
CA GLN A 8 -31.65 39.25 -12.61
C GLN A 8 -30.84 37.98 -12.94
N PRO A 9 -29.52 37.96 -12.72
CA PRO A 9 -28.71 36.77 -12.98
C PRO A 9 -29.17 35.63 -12.05
N PRO A 10 -29.12 34.36 -12.52
CA PRO A 10 -29.56 33.21 -11.73
C PRO A 10 -28.77 33.17 -10.41
N GLU A 11 -29.49 33.08 -9.29
CA GLU A 11 -28.89 32.90 -7.97
C GLU A 11 -28.01 31.65 -8.00
N MET A 12 -26.69 31.85 -7.97
CA MET A 12 -25.73 30.78 -7.76
C MET A 12 -25.87 30.36 -6.30
N SER A 13 -26.56 29.25 -6.05
CA SER A 13 -26.60 28.64 -4.73
C SER A 13 -25.16 28.48 -4.23
N SER A 14 -24.82 29.09 -3.11
CA SER A 14 -23.51 28.97 -2.49
C SER A 14 -23.32 27.52 -2.06
N VAL A 15 -22.71 26.71 -2.93
CA VAL A 15 -22.23 25.39 -2.53
C VAL A 15 -21.04 25.66 -1.60
N GLU A 16 -21.24 25.46 -0.30
CA GLU A 16 -20.14 25.41 0.66
C GLU A 16 -19.28 24.19 0.33
N HIS A 17 -18.30 24.38 -0.54
CA HIS A 17 -17.35 23.34 -0.86
C HIS A 17 -16.37 23.20 0.33
N GLN A 18 -16.65 22.25 1.21
CA GLN A 18 -15.69 21.85 2.23
C GLN A 18 -14.60 21.01 1.56
N TRP A 19 -13.34 21.37 1.79
CA TRP A 19 -12.21 20.62 1.26
C TRP A 19 -12.07 19.29 2.01
N GLY A 20 -12.02 18.18 1.29
CA GLY A 20 -11.84 16.83 1.86
C GLY A 20 -13.13 16.07 2.17
N GLU A 21 -14.30 16.66 1.95
CA GLU A 21 -15.59 15.97 2.09
C GLU A 21 -16.08 15.53 0.72
N GLN A 22 -16.35 14.23 0.56
CA GLN A 22 -16.87 13.68 -0.69
C GLN A 22 -18.36 14.03 -0.80
N PRO A 23 -18.79 14.78 -1.83
CA PRO A 23 -20.18 15.09 -2.03
C PRO A 23 -21.01 13.83 -2.33
N ASP A 24 -22.14 13.67 -1.64
CA ASP A 24 -23.09 12.58 -1.89
C ASP A 24 -23.80 12.68 -3.25
N ASP A 25 -23.61 13.80 -3.97
CA ASP A 25 -24.25 14.08 -5.24
C ASP A 25 -23.53 13.46 -6.46
N HIS A 26 -22.51 12.62 -6.20
CA HIS A 26 -21.71 11.93 -7.21
C HIS A 26 -21.21 12.85 -8.33
N PHE A 27 -21.04 14.15 -8.08
CA PHE A 27 -20.63 15.15 -9.07
C PHE A 27 -21.50 15.17 -10.34
N GLY A 28 -22.78 14.83 -10.22
CA GLY A 28 -23.74 14.76 -11.33
C GLY A 28 -23.75 13.44 -12.11
N TYR A 29 -23.12 12.38 -11.59
CA TYR A 29 -23.23 11.01 -12.12
C TYR A 29 -24.30 10.20 -11.37
N ALA A 30 -24.79 9.12 -11.96
CA ALA A 30 -25.76 8.26 -11.27
C ALA A 30 -25.11 7.42 -10.16
N SER A 31 -23.80 7.20 -10.23
CA SER A 31 -23.00 6.53 -9.21
C SER A 31 -21.51 6.87 -9.32
N GLU A 32 -20.76 6.63 -8.24
CA GLU A 32 -19.29 6.70 -8.24
C GLU A 32 -18.66 5.77 -9.29
N ASP A 33 -19.24 4.61 -9.54
CA ASP A 33 -18.73 3.65 -10.53
C ASP A 33 -18.89 4.17 -11.96
N GLU A 34 -20.01 4.85 -12.25
CA GLU A 34 -20.20 5.52 -13.54
C GLU A 34 -19.20 6.67 -13.72
N ARG A 35 -18.95 7.45 -12.65
CA ARG A 35 -17.95 8.52 -12.65
C ARG A 35 -16.56 7.97 -12.96
N ARG A 36 -16.12 6.93 -12.24
CA ARG A 36 -14.81 6.26 -12.46
C ARG A 36 -14.70 5.66 -13.85
N ALA A 37 -15.77 5.05 -14.37
CA ALA A 37 -15.75 4.48 -15.71
C ALA A 37 -15.63 5.55 -16.81
N LYS A 38 -16.21 6.74 -16.60
CA LYS A 38 -16.19 7.84 -17.59
C LYS A 38 -14.97 8.75 -17.47
N ARG A 39 -14.50 9.06 -16.25
CA ARG A 39 -13.36 9.97 -16.00
C ARG A 39 -12.06 9.26 -15.65
N GLY A 40 -12.09 7.97 -15.33
CA GLY A 40 -10.95 7.27 -14.76
C GLY A 40 -10.79 7.56 -13.27
N LEU A 41 -9.76 6.93 -12.67
CA LEU A 41 -9.35 7.20 -11.31
C LEU A 41 -8.42 8.42 -11.34
N GLU A 42 -8.78 9.50 -10.65
CA GLU A 42 -7.89 10.67 -10.53
C GLU A 42 -6.67 10.30 -9.67
N ASP A 43 -5.51 10.89 -9.95
CA ASP A 43 -4.24 10.56 -9.28
C ASP A 43 -4.32 10.63 -7.75
N TRP A 44 -5.16 11.51 -7.21
CA TRP A 44 -5.42 11.60 -5.77
C TRP A 44 -6.26 10.46 -5.21
N GLU A 45 -7.25 9.98 -5.96
CA GLU A 45 -8.10 8.83 -5.57
C GLU A 45 -7.31 7.51 -5.65
N MET A 46 -6.30 7.45 -6.52
CA MET A 46 -5.37 6.32 -6.63
C MET A 46 -4.54 6.12 -5.37
N VAL A 47 -4.05 7.21 -4.76
CA VAL A 47 -3.26 7.15 -3.52
C VAL A 47 -4.09 6.61 -2.36
N GLU A 48 -5.35 7.03 -2.23
CA GLU A 48 -6.26 6.58 -1.17
C GLU A 48 -6.51 5.06 -1.25
N GLN A 49 -6.70 4.55 -2.47
CA GLN A 49 -6.93 3.11 -2.72
C GLN A 49 -5.67 2.25 -2.59
N MET A 50 -4.47 2.80 -2.69
CA MET A 50 -3.22 2.04 -2.51
C MET A 50 -3.02 1.55 -1.08
N SER A 51 -3.67 2.16 -0.09
CA SER A 51 -3.55 1.77 1.34
C SER A 51 -3.98 0.33 1.61
N GLU A 52 -4.91 -0.23 0.84
CA GLU A 52 -5.36 -1.62 0.99
C GLU A 52 -4.26 -2.65 0.65
N HIS A 53 -3.31 -2.28 -0.22
CA HIS A 53 -2.22 -3.15 -0.65
C HIS A 53 -1.04 -3.23 0.32
N GLU A 54 -1.00 -2.37 1.33
CA GLU A 54 0.12 -2.27 2.28
C GLU A 54 0.20 -3.47 3.25
N SER A 55 -0.95 -4.05 3.58
CA SER A 55 -1.07 -5.13 4.60
C SER A 55 -0.24 -6.37 4.25
N ASN A 56 -0.24 -6.79 2.98
CA ASN A 56 0.49 -7.97 2.50
C ASN A 56 2.02 -7.78 2.49
N LEU A 57 2.49 -6.56 2.24
CA LEU A 57 3.93 -6.26 2.17
C LEU A 57 4.60 -6.45 3.55
N SER A 58 3.94 -5.98 4.61
CA SER A 58 4.43 -6.10 5.98
C SER A 58 4.53 -7.56 6.45
N ALA A 59 3.61 -8.42 6.01
CA ALA A 59 3.60 -9.84 6.36
C ALA A 59 4.72 -10.61 5.64
N TRP A 60 4.92 -10.30 4.35
CA TRP A 60 6.00 -10.89 3.56
C TRP A 60 7.37 -10.53 4.12
N LEU A 61 7.60 -9.26 4.46
CA LEU A 61 8.86 -8.80 5.06
C LEU A 61 9.16 -9.50 6.38
N ARG A 62 8.19 -9.58 7.29
CA ARG A 62 8.35 -10.29 8.57
C ARG A 62 8.74 -11.75 8.37
N THR A 63 8.11 -12.42 7.40
CA THR A 63 8.40 -13.82 7.07
C THR A 63 9.81 -13.99 6.50
N ALA A 64 10.21 -13.11 5.57
CA ALA A 64 11.54 -13.15 4.95
C ALA A 64 12.66 -12.94 5.99
N VAL A 65 12.51 -11.95 6.87
CA VAL A 65 13.49 -11.68 7.94
C VAL A 65 13.59 -12.86 8.91
N GLY A 66 12.43 -13.39 9.33
CA GLY A 66 12.38 -14.55 10.22
C GLY A 66 13.07 -15.78 9.63
N ALA A 67 12.76 -16.12 8.37
CA ALA A 67 13.39 -17.24 7.68
C ALA A 67 14.91 -17.06 7.54
N THR A 68 15.36 -15.85 7.23
CA THR A 68 16.79 -15.54 7.09
C THR A 68 17.53 -15.70 8.43
N MET A 69 16.96 -15.19 9.52
CA MET A 69 17.52 -15.33 10.86
C MET A 69 17.65 -16.80 11.29
N VAL A 70 16.61 -17.60 11.08
CA VAL A 70 16.65 -19.04 11.37
C VAL A 70 17.72 -19.74 10.53
N GLY A 71 17.80 -19.42 9.24
CA GLY A 71 18.83 -19.97 8.35
C GLY A 71 20.25 -19.68 8.82
N ILE A 72 20.52 -18.45 9.27
CA ILE A 72 21.83 -18.05 9.82
C ILE A 72 22.16 -18.87 11.08
N VAL A 73 21.21 -19.00 12.01
CA VAL A 73 21.43 -19.76 13.26
C VAL A 73 21.73 -21.22 12.96
N VAL A 74 20.95 -21.84 12.06
CA VAL A 74 21.17 -23.23 11.63
C VAL A 74 22.54 -23.40 10.97
N PHE A 75 22.93 -22.47 10.10
CA PHE A 75 24.23 -22.50 9.45
C PHE A 75 25.38 -22.42 10.47
N ILE A 76 25.29 -21.50 11.44
CA ILE A 76 26.30 -21.37 12.51
C ILE A 76 26.39 -22.66 13.33
N MET A 77 25.26 -23.26 13.71
CA MET A 77 25.24 -24.51 14.46
C MET A 77 25.90 -25.66 13.68
N LEU A 78 25.61 -25.79 12.38
CA LEU A 78 26.22 -26.82 11.53
C LEU A 78 27.72 -26.58 11.38
N ALA A 79 28.14 -25.33 11.11
CA ALA A 79 29.55 -24.97 11.01
C ALA A 79 30.30 -25.28 12.32
N TYR A 80 29.71 -24.95 13.46
CA TYR A 80 30.29 -25.28 14.77
C TYR A 80 30.36 -26.79 15.01
N GLY A 81 29.33 -27.54 14.63
CA GLY A 81 29.32 -29.00 14.72
C GLY A 81 30.42 -29.66 13.89
N VAL A 82 30.60 -29.20 12.65
CA VAL A 82 31.70 -29.65 11.78
C VAL A 82 33.06 -29.28 12.37
N TYR A 83 33.21 -28.04 12.86
CA TYR A 83 34.44 -27.59 13.52
C TYR A 83 34.79 -28.46 14.73
N TYR A 84 33.81 -28.72 15.61
CA TYR A 84 33.99 -29.55 16.80
C TYR A 84 34.38 -30.99 16.42
N PHE A 85 33.70 -31.57 15.42
CA PHE A 85 34.01 -32.90 14.92
C PHE A 85 35.44 -33.00 14.38
N LEU A 86 35.86 -32.05 13.55
CA LEU A 86 37.22 -32.01 12.99
C LEU A 86 38.27 -31.84 14.08
N MET A 87 38.05 -30.98 15.07
CA MET A 87 38.99 -30.77 16.17
C MET A 87 39.14 -32.00 17.07
N HIS A 88 38.04 -32.72 17.35
CA HIS A 88 38.07 -33.83 18.28
C HIS A 88 38.46 -35.16 17.63
N PHE A 89 37.96 -35.42 16.43
CA PHE A 89 38.15 -36.70 15.74
C PHE A 89 39.04 -36.62 14.52
N GLY A 90 39.38 -35.42 14.04
CA GLY A 90 40.16 -35.25 12.81
C GLY A 90 41.52 -35.95 12.84
N SER A 91 42.21 -35.95 13.99
CA SER A 91 43.48 -36.67 14.14
C SER A 91 43.35 -38.19 13.95
N HIS A 92 42.18 -38.78 14.27
CA HIS A 92 41.91 -40.20 14.06
C HIS A 92 41.60 -40.57 12.60
N PHE A 93 41.05 -39.62 11.82
CA PHE A 93 40.65 -39.87 10.44
C PHE A 93 41.72 -39.46 9.40
N PHE A 94 42.51 -38.43 9.68
CA PHE A 94 43.44 -37.85 8.70
C PHE A 94 44.91 -38.19 8.94
N ASN A 95 45.27 -38.90 10.02
CA ASN A 95 46.65 -39.25 10.36
C ASN A 95 46.99 -40.73 10.10
N ARG A 96 46.36 -41.34 9.10
CA ARG A 96 46.56 -42.75 8.70
C ARG A 96 47.19 -42.85 7.33
#